data_AF-A0A1M5HCK4-F1
#
_entry.id   AF-A0A1M5HCK4-F1
#
_cell.length_a   1.000
_cell.length_b   1.000
_cell.length_c   1.000
_cell.angle_alpha   90.00
_cell.angle_beta   90.00
_cell.angle_gamma   90.00
#
_symmetry.space_group_name_H-M   'P 1'
#
loop_
_entity.id
_entity.type
_entity.pdbx_description
1 polymer ?
#
loop_
_entity_poly.entity_id
_entity_poly.type
_entity_poly.pdbx_seq_one_letter_code
_entity_poly.pdbx_strand_id
1 'polypeptide(L)'
;MSNKKQKTQNKTYFIFEKKNYKFMFIGLAVIALGFILMAGGGSDDPNTFNPAIYNFQRIRLAPTLVLLGFAIEVYAILLNPKK
;
A
#
# COMPACT_ATOMS: atom_id res chain seq x y z
N MET A 1 27.51 -22.68 42.07
CA MET A 1 26.15 -22.79 41.47
C MET A 1 26.10 -21.96 40.20
N SER A 2 26.04 -22.62 39.03
CA SER A 2 26.04 -21.97 37.72
C SER A 2 24.61 -21.61 37.32
N ASN A 3 24.26 -20.31 37.37
CA ASN A 3 22.99 -19.82 36.84
C ASN A 3 23.14 -19.56 35.33
N LYS A 4 22.92 -20.59 34.51
CA LYS A 4 22.70 -20.41 33.06
C LYS A 4 21.33 -19.76 32.88
N LYS A 5 21.30 -18.43 32.79
CA LYS A 5 20.15 -17.69 32.25
C LYS A 5 19.89 -18.23 30.84
N GLN A 6 18.82 -18.98 30.68
CA GLN A 6 18.33 -19.40 29.38
C GLN A 6 17.96 -18.13 28.61
N LYS A 7 18.81 -17.73 27.66
CA LYS A 7 18.42 -16.76 26.64
C LYS A 7 17.39 -17.46 25.77
N THR A 8 16.12 -17.30 26.10
CA THR A 8 15.01 -17.62 25.20
C THR A 8 15.24 -16.80 23.94
N GLN A 9 15.85 -17.42 22.93
CA GLN A 9 15.92 -16.83 21.62
C GLN A 9 14.49 -16.84 21.10
N ASN A 10 13.79 -15.72 21.31
CA ASN A 10 12.57 -15.40 20.60
C ASN A 10 12.93 -15.45 19.12
N LYS A 11 12.74 -16.61 18.49
CA LYS A 11 12.76 -16.72 17.04
C LYS A 11 11.55 -15.92 16.59
N THR A 12 11.74 -14.64 16.35
CA THR A 12 10.76 -13.82 15.65
C THR A 12 10.54 -14.51 14.32
N TYR A 13 9.46 -15.27 14.23
CA TYR A 13 9.06 -15.96 13.01
C TYR A 13 8.52 -14.86 12.11
N PHE A 14 9.42 -14.22 11.37
CA PHE A 14 9.05 -13.24 10.36
C PHE A 14 8.22 -13.99 9.31
N ILE A 15 6.91 -13.71 9.29
CA ILE A 15 5.97 -14.33 8.34
C ILE A 15 6.33 -13.95 6.90
N PHE A 16 6.98 -12.81 6.72
CA PHE A 16 7.41 -12.29 5.43
C PHE A 16 8.93 -12.14 5.36
N GLU A 17 9.51 -12.47 4.21
CA GLU A 17 10.92 -12.18 3.95
C GLU A 17 11.15 -10.73 3.52
N LYS A 18 12.41 -10.27 3.63
CA LYS A 18 12.81 -8.90 3.25
C LYS A 18 12.39 -8.50 1.84
N LYS A 19 12.32 -9.47 0.91
CA LYS A 19 11.88 -9.25 -0.47
C LYS A 19 10.40 -8.86 -0.54
N ASN A 20 9.55 -9.54 0.21
CA ASN A 20 8.11 -9.26 0.28
C ASN A 20 7.85 -7.87 0.86
N TYR A 21 8.57 -7.49 1.92
CA TYR A 21 8.47 -6.15 2.48
C TYR A 21 8.77 -5.04 1.48
N LYS A 22 9.72 -5.25 0.55
CA LYS A 22 9.98 -4.28 -0.53
C LYS A 22 8.79 -4.14 -1.47
N PHE A 23 8.17 -5.26 -1.86
CA PHE A 23 6.99 -5.25 -2.73
C PHE A 23 5.77 -4.64 -2.05
N MET A 24 5.57 -4.88 -0.75
CA MET A 24 4.53 -4.21 0.04
C MET A 24 4.77 -2.69 0.05
N PHE A 25 5.99 -2.23 0.29
CA PHE A 25 6.26 -0.79 0.29
C PHE A 25 5.97 -0.13 -1.07
N ILE A 26 6.25 -0.85 -2.17
CA ILE A 26 5.89 -0.40 -3.53
C ILE A 26 4.37 -0.36 -3.69
N GLY A 27 3.64 -1.39 -3.26
CA GLY A 27 2.18 -1.45 -3.30
C GLY A 27 1.55 -0.26 -2.55
N LEU A 28 1.99 -0.03 -1.33
CA LEU A 28 1.60 1.12 -0.51
C LEU A 28 1.85 2.47 -1.20
N ALA A 29 3.00 2.65 -1.82
CA ALA A 29 3.32 3.88 -2.56
C ALA A 29 2.35 4.09 -3.74
N VAL A 30 2.02 3.03 -4.47
CA VAL A 30 1.06 3.09 -5.60
C VAL A 30 -0.35 3.44 -5.10
N ILE A 31 -0.79 2.84 -3.99
CA ILE A 31 -2.08 3.16 -3.36
C ILE A 31 -2.12 4.63 -2.93
N ALA A 32 -1.07 5.09 -2.24
CA ALA A 32 -0.97 6.48 -1.80
C ALA A 32 -1.02 7.46 -2.97
N LEU A 33 -0.29 7.18 -4.07
CA LEU A 33 -0.37 7.98 -5.29
C LEU A 33 -1.78 7.97 -5.89
N GLY A 34 -2.46 6.83 -5.92
CA GLY A 34 -3.85 6.72 -6.36
C GLY A 34 -4.78 7.64 -5.56
N PHE A 35 -4.68 7.65 -4.24
CA PHE A 35 -5.47 8.56 -3.38
C PHE A 35 -5.09 10.03 -3.54
N ILE A 36 -3.79 10.35 -3.68
CA ILE A 36 -3.34 11.73 -3.93
C ILE A 36 -3.93 12.27 -5.24
N LEU A 37 -4.00 11.44 -6.28
CA LEU A 37 -4.62 11.80 -7.55
C LEU A 37 -6.14 12.04 -7.43
N MET A 38 -6.81 11.36 -6.50
CA MET A 38 -8.22 11.63 -6.16
C MET A 38 -8.40 12.91 -5.35
N ALA A 39 -7.44 13.26 -4.49
CA ALA A 39 -7.51 14.33 -3.50
C ALA A 39 -7.44 15.77 -4.08
N GLY A 40 -7.92 16.00 -5.30
CA GLY A 40 -7.95 17.34 -5.91
C GLY A 40 -9.18 17.54 -6.80
N GLY A 41 -9.41 18.78 -7.24
CA GLY A 41 -10.51 19.13 -8.14
C GLY A 41 -11.81 19.55 -7.45
N GLY A 42 -11.82 19.65 -6.11
CA GLY A 42 -12.91 20.31 -5.39
C GLY A 42 -13.02 21.77 -5.81
N SER A 43 -14.25 22.27 -5.94
CA SER A 43 -14.51 23.71 -6.09
C SER A 43 -14.39 24.37 -4.71
N ASP A 44 -13.75 25.54 -4.63
CA ASP A 44 -13.73 26.33 -3.39
C ASP A 44 -15.11 26.89 -3.04
N ASP A 45 -16.00 27.00 -4.03
CA ASP A 45 -17.37 27.47 -3.86
C ASP A 45 -18.38 26.31 -4.07
N PRO A 46 -19.10 25.87 -3.02
CA PRO A 46 -20.02 24.74 -3.07
C PRO A 46 -21.23 24.97 -3.99
N ASN A 47 -21.48 26.23 -4.41
CA ASN A 47 -22.57 26.57 -5.33
C ASN A 47 -22.14 26.56 -6.80
N THR A 48 -20.84 26.39 -7.09
CA THR A 48 -20.31 26.40 -8.45
C THR A 48 -19.81 25.01 -8.81
N PHE A 49 -20.48 24.37 -9.75
CA PHE A 49 -20.05 23.06 -10.24
C PHE A 49 -18.72 23.18 -11.00
N ASN A 50 -17.65 22.55 -10.48
CA ASN A 50 -16.36 22.54 -11.16
C ASN A 50 -16.26 21.32 -12.11
N PRO A 51 -16.26 21.50 -13.43
CA PRO A 51 -16.14 20.39 -14.39
C PRO A 51 -14.80 19.63 -14.28
N ALA A 52 -13.79 20.17 -13.60
CA ALA A 52 -12.53 19.48 -13.32
C ALA A 52 -12.67 18.26 -12.39
N ILE A 53 -13.82 18.08 -11.74
CA ILE A 53 -14.18 16.89 -10.98
C ILE A 53 -14.38 15.68 -11.92
N TYR A 54 -14.95 15.91 -13.11
CA TYR A 54 -15.17 14.88 -14.14
C TYR A 54 -13.93 14.56 -14.97
N ASN A 55 -12.74 15.02 -14.57
CA ASN A 55 -11.51 14.70 -15.27
C ASN A 55 -11.29 13.18 -15.28
N PHE A 56 -11.05 12.63 -16.48
CA PHE A 56 -10.72 11.22 -16.71
C PHE A 56 -9.68 10.68 -15.73
N GLN A 57 -8.72 11.52 -15.35
CA GLN A 57 -7.67 11.20 -14.39
C GLN A 57 -8.23 10.75 -13.03
N ARG A 58 -9.28 11.40 -12.52
CA ARG A 58 -9.85 11.11 -11.18
C ARG A 58 -10.88 10.00 -11.21
N ILE A 59 -11.66 9.90 -12.30
CA ILE A 59 -12.76 8.94 -12.40
C ILE A 59 -12.28 7.55 -12.83
N ARG A 60 -11.26 7.48 -13.69
CA ARG A 60 -10.79 6.19 -14.23
C ARG A 60 -9.38 5.87 -13.78
N LEU A 61 -8.45 6.80 -13.97
CA LEU A 61 -7.02 6.57 -13.75
C LEU A 61 -6.70 6.35 -12.25
N ALA A 62 -7.19 7.22 -11.38
CA ALA A 62 -6.93 7.12 -9.95
C ALA A 62 -7.53 5.85 -9.30
N PRO A 63 -8.80 5.46 -9.56
CA PRO A 63 -9.34 4.20 -9.04
C PRO A 63 -8.59 2.97 -9.56
N THR A 64 -8.21 2.98 -10.85
CA THR A 64 -7.41 1.87 -11.39
C THR A 64 -6.04 1.74 -10.72
N LEU A 65 -5.39 2.85 -10.38
CA LEU A 65 -4.12 2.83 -9.65
C LEU A 65 -4.28 2.28 -8.22
N VAL A 66 -5.34 2.66 -7.51
CA VAL A 66 -5.63 2.12 -6.18
C VAL A 66 -5.88 0.60 -6.26
N LEU A 67 -6.71 0.14 -7.20
CA LEU A 67 -6.97 -1.29 -7.41
C LEU A 67 -5.70 -2.07 -7.78
N LEU A 68 -4.85 -1.49 -8.64
CA LEU A 68 -3.58 -2.08 -9.01
C LEU A 68 -2.62 -2.16 -7.81
N GLY A 69 -2.59 -1.12 -6.98
CA GLY A 69 -1.83 -1.11 -5.72
C GLY A 69 -2.29 -2.21 -4.77
N PHE A 70 -3.60 -2.43 -4.61
CA PHE A 70 -4.12 -3.56 -3.84
C PHE A 70 -3.75 -4.93 -4.44
N ALA A 71 -3.77 -5.06 -5.76
CA ALA A 71 -3.33 -6.29 -6.42
C ALA A 71 -1.83 -6.58 -6.15
N ILE A 72 -1.00 -5.55 -6.14
CA ILE A 72 0.43 -5.66 -5.78
C ILE A 72 0.59 -6.09 -4.32
N GLU A 73 -0.18 -5.53 -3.40
CA GLU A 73 -0.15 -5.94 -1.98
C GLU A 73 -0.56 -7.40 -1.79
N VAL A 74 -1.65 -7.82 -2.44
CA VAL A 74 -2.09 -9.23 -2.43
C VAL A 74 -0.98 -10.14 -2.96
N TYR A 75 -0.34 -9.77 -4.07
CA TYR A 75 0.80 -10.51 -4.61
C TYR A 75 1.99 -10.53 -3.64
N ALA A 76 2.34 -9.39 -3.03
CA ALA A 76 3.47 -9.27 -2.11
C ALA A 76 3.28 -10.12 -0.84
N ILE A 77 2.05 -10.20 -0.34
CA ILE A 77 1.67 -11.03 0.81
C ILE A 77 1.68 -12.51 0.44
N LEU A 78 1.13 -12.88 -0.73
CA LEU A 78 1.04 -14.27 -1.19
C LEU A 78 2.35 -14.82 -1.75
N LEU A 79 3.33 -13.96 -2.05
CA LEU A 79 4.63 -14.36 -2.59
C LEU A 79 5.35 -15.24 -1.56
N ASN A 80 5.18 -16.56 -1.67
CA ASN A 80 5.84 -17.49 -0.76
C ASN A 80 7.37 -17.39 -0.92
N PRO A 81 8.10 -17.06 0.15
CA PRO A 81 9.55 -16.92 0.07
C PRO A 81 10.31 -18.26 0.00
N LYS A 82 9.61 -19.41 0.10
CA LYS A 82 10.21 -20.76 0.11
C LYS A 82 10.61 -21.31 -1.28
N LYS A 83 11.02 -20.44 -2.21
CA LYS A 83 11.62 -20.87 -3.48
C LYS A 83 12.99 -20.25 -3.67
#